data_AF-A0A849FZS0-F1
#
_entry.id   AF-A0A849FZS0-F1
#
_cell.length_a   1.000
_cell.length_b   1.000
_cell.length_c   1.000
_cell.angle_alpha   90.00
_cell.angle_beta   90.00
_cell.angle_gamma   90.00
#
_symmetry.space_group_name_H-M   'P 1'
#
loop_
_entity.id
_entity.type
_entity.pdbx_description
1 polymer ?
#
loop_
_entity_poly.entity_id
_entity_poly.type
_entity_poly.pdbx_seq_one_letter_code
_entity_poly.pdbx_strand_id
1 'polypeptide(L)'
;RGAYICQSQSLNLFMENPTSEKLSSMHFYGWKSGLKTGMYYLRSKAASSALKGLGMDAAKLKELEKSGKEVMEEINANEAAICSIENGDDCEMCSG
;
A
#
# COMPACT_ATOMS: atom_id res chain seq x y z
N ARG A 1 23.33 -5.30 -6.88
CA ARG A 1 23.77 -6.34 -5.91
C ARG A 1 23.53 -7.76 -6.40
N GLY A 2 22.34 -8.08 -6.97
CA GLY A 2 22.02 -9.45 -7.45
C GLY A 2 23.02 -10.04 -8.46
N ALA A 3 23.62 -9.21 -9.31
CA ALA A 3 24.63 -9.64 -10.29
C ALA A 3 25.93 -10.20 -9.68
N TYR A 4 26.23 -9.91 -8.42
CA TYR A 4 27.45 -10.32 -7.72
C TYR A 4 27.21 -11.43 -6.69
N ILE A 5 26.01 -12.02 -6.65
CA ILE A 5 25.63 -13.10 -5.73
C ILE A 5 25.50 -14.38 -6.54
N CYS A 6 26.35 -15.38 -6.27
CA CYS A 6 26.37 -16.63 -7.03
C CYS A 6 25.09 -17.46 -6.83
N GLN A 7 24.61 -17.56 -5.59
CA GLN A 7 23.42 -18.33 -5.22
C GLN A 7 22.23 -17.43 -5.06
N SER A 8 21.74 -17.16 -3.85
CA SER A 8 20.60 -16.29 -3.61
C SER A 8 20.80 -15.46 -2.34
N GLN A 9 19.84 -14.60 -2.02
CA GLN A 9 19.86 -13.79 -0.80
C GLN A 9 18.53 -13.86 -0.06
N SER A 10 18.58 -13.80 1.27
CA SER A 10 17.40 -13.77 2.14
C SER A 10 16.71 -12.40 2.05
N LEU A 11 15.68 -12.29 1.20
CA LEU A 11 14.97 -11.04 0.96
C LEU A 11 13.69 -10.97 1.82
N ASN A 12 13.75 -10.24 2.93
CA ASN A 12 12.57 -9.95 3.74
C ASN A 12 11.81 -8.76 3.16
N LEU A 13 10.49 -8.90 3.02
CA LEU A 13 9.59 -7.85 2.55
C LEU A 13 8.75 -7.32 3.71
N PHE A 14 8.57 -6.01 3.77
CA PHE A 14 7.79 -5.32 4.79
C PHE A 14 6.63 -4.59 4.11
N MET A 15 5.39 -4.90 4.50
CA MET A 15 4.19 -4.32 3.90
C MET A 15 3.12 -4.09 4.96
N GLU A 16 2.62 -2.87 5.08
CA GLU A 16 1.66 -2.49 6.12
C GLU A 16 0.26 -3.07 5.87
N ASN A 17 -0.25 -2.94 4.64
CA ASN A 17 -1.56 -3.45 4.22
C ASN A 17 -1.38 -4.49 3.10
N PRO A 18 -1.14 -5.77 3.44
CA PRO A 18 -0.98 -6.81 2.44
C PRO A 18 -2.33 -7.13 1.78
N THR A 19 -2.46 -6.78 0.51
CA THR A 19 -3.56 -7.22 -0.36
C THR A 19 -3.04 -8.25 -1.36
N SER A 20 -3.92 -9.13 -1.84
CA SER A 20 -3.55 -10.12 -2.87
C SER A 20 -2.95 -9.46 -4.10
N GLU A 21 -3.54 -8.37 -4.57
CA GLU A 21 -3.05 -7.61 -5.73
C GLU A 21 -1.65 -7.01 -5.52
N LYS A 22 -1.38 -6.45 -4.34
CA LYS A 22 -0.07 -5.88 -4.00
C LYS A 22 0.99 -6.97 -3.86
N LEU A 23 0.64 -8.12 -3.30
CA LEU A 23 1.54 -9.26 -3.22
C LEU A 23 1.85 -9.84 -4.60
N SER A 24 0.85 -10.03 -5.44
CA SER A 24 1.02 -10.53 -6.80
C SER A 24 1.89 -9.59 -7.63
N SER A 25 1.59 -8.28 -7.62
CA SER A 25 2.40 -7.29 -8.34
C SER A 25 3.84 -7.24 -7.83
N MET A 26 4.09 -7.35 -6.52
CA MET A 26 5.44 -7.46 -5.97
C MET A 26 6.19 -8.72 -6.46
N HIS A 27 5.53 -9.87 -6.49
CA HIS A 27 6.14 -11.11 -6.98
C HIS A 27 6.52 -11.00 -8.46
N PHE A 28 5.62 -10.48 -9.29
CA PHE A 28 5.90 -10.27 -10.71
C PHE A 28 6.99 -9.22 -10.94
N TYR A 29 7.04 -8.17 -10.13
CA TYR A 29 8.12 -7.18 -10.19
C TYR A 29 9.48 -7.79 -9.88
N GLY A 30 9.58 -8.59 -8.81
CA GLY A 30 10.82 -9.28 -8.45
C GLY A 30 11.28 -10.28 -9.51
N TRP A 31 10.33 -11.00 -10.11
CA TRP A 31 10.61 -11.93 -11.20
C TRP A 31 11.14 -11.23 -12.46
N LYS A 32 10.46 -10.16 -12.91
CA LYS A 32 10.91 -9.35 -14.07
C LYS A 32 12.29 -8.72 -13.83
N SER A 33 12.60 -8.40 -12.58
CA SER A 33 13.90 -7.85 -12.17
C SER A 33 15.01 -8.91 -12.05
N GLY A 34 14.72 -10.19 -12.33
CA GLY A 34 15.70 -11.27 -12.27
C GLY A 34 16.15 -11.64 -10.85
N LEU A 35 15.34 -11.34 -9.83
CA LEU A 35 15.64 -11.75 -8.46
C LEU A 35 15.51 -13.27 -8.34
N LYS A 36 16.56 -13.89 -7.79
CA LYS A 36 16.61 -15.34 -7.55
C LYS A 36 15.71 -15.78 -6.40
N THR A 37 15.45 -14.88 -5.46
CA THR A 37 14.47 -15.02 -4.37
C THR A 37 13.45 -13.89 -4.47
N GLY A 38 12.19 -14.24 -4.73
CA GLY A 38 11.09 -13.27 -4.79
C GLY A 38 10.68 -12.75 -3.42
N MET A 39 10.66 -13.64 -2.41
CA MET A 39 10.30 -13.30 -1.03
C MET A 39 10.80 -14.39 -0.07
N TYR A 40 11.33 -13.99 1.09
CA TYR A 40 11.68 -14.92 2.18
C TYR A 40 10.66 -14.89 3.31
N TYR A 41 10.48 -13.73 3.96
CA TYR A 41 9.38 -13.48 4.88
C TYR A 41 8.62 -12.22 4.48
N LEU A 42 7.30 -12.26 4.60
CA LEU A 42 6.45 -11.08 4.63
C LEU A 42 6.26 -10.65 6.08
N ARG A 43 6.60 -9.40 6.37
CA ARG A 43 6.41 -8.78 7.68
C ARG A 43 5.36 -7.69 7.52
N SER A 44 4.17 -7.92 8.05
CA SER A 44 3.15 -6.89 8.18
C SER A 44 3.13 -6.33 9.59
N LYS A 45 2.91 -5.01 9.68
CA LYS A 45 2.55 -4.35 10.94
C LYS A 45 1.03 -4.21 10.93
N ALA A 46 0.37 -4.56 12.02
CA ALA A 46 -1.05 -4.26 12.16
C ALA A 46 -1.23 -2.74 12.27
N ALA A 47 -2.22 -2.17 11.58
CA ALA A 47 -2.50 -0.73 11.57
C ALA A 47 -2.61 -0.13 12.99
N SER A 48 -3.13 -0.90 13.95
CA SER A 48 -3.30 -0.49 15.34
C SER A 48 -2.03 -0.58 16.21
N SER A 49 -0.93 -1.15 15.71
CA SER A 49 0.29 -1.36 16.52
C SER A 49 1.11 -0.08 16.73
N ALA A 50 0.99 0.92 15.85
CA ALA A 50 1.66 2.21 16.04
C ALA A 50 1.08 3.01 17.22
N LEU A 51 -0.22 2.86 17.49
CA LEU A 51 -0.94 3.60 18.53
C LEU A 51 -0.74 3.01 19.94
N LYS A 52 -0.36 1.74 20.05
CA LYS A 52 -0.16 1.03 21.32
C LYS A 52 1.04 1.56 22.13
N GLY A 53 1.97 2.28 21.48
CA GLY A 53 3.12 2.93 22.13
C GLY A 53 2.83 4.33 22.70
N LEU A 54 1.67 4.92 22.41
CA LEU A 54 1.32 6.29 22.80
C LEU A 54 0.51 6.38 24.10
N GLY A 55 0.26 5.25 24.79
CA GLY A 55 -0.39 5.22 26.10
C GLY A 55 -1.85 5.69 26.13
N MET A 56 -2.52 5.80 24.97
CA MET A 56 -3.91 6.24 24.88
C MET A 56 -4.88 5.06 24.97
N ASP A 57 -5.96 5.24 25.74
CA ASP A 57 -6.98 4.23 25.96
C ASP A 57 -7.64 3.75 24.66
N ALA A 58 -7.81 2.44 24.54
CA ALA A 58 -8.30 1.77 23.33
C ALA A 58 -9.69 2.23 22.83
N ALA A 59 -10.48 2.92 23.68
CA ALA A 59 -11.78 3.46 23.33
C ALA A 59 -11.70 4.68 22.39
N LYS A 60 -10.74 5.59 22.60
CA LYS A 60 -10.54 6.77 21.72
C LYS A 60 -9.98 6.38 20.35
N LEU A 61 -9.35 5.21 20.25
CA LEU A 61 -8.76 4.69 19.01
C LEU A 61 -9.83 4.26 17.99
N LYS A 62 -10.93 3.65 18.44
CA LYS A 62 -12.01 3.24 17.54
C LYS A 62 -12.73 4.42 16.88
N GLU A 63 -12.79 5.55 17.56
CA GLU A 63 -13.39 6.78 17.02
C GLU A 63 -12.49 7.41 15.95
N LEU A 64 -11.17 7.39 16.15
CA LEU A 64 -10.18 7.86 15.16
C LEU A 64 -10.08 6.94 13.93
N GLU A 65 -10.21 5.63 14.10
CA GLU A 65 -10.26 4.69 12.97
C GLU A 65 -11.53 4.87 12.15
N LYS A 66 -12.65 5.25 12.79
CA LYS A 66 -13.92 5.50 12.11
C LYS A 66 -13.85 6.79 11.29
N SER A 67 -13.35 7.88 11.89
CA SER A 67 -13.16 9.15 11.16
C SER A 67 -12.12 9.02 10.04
N GLY A 68 -11.04 8.26 10.25
CA GLY A 68 -10.04 8.01 9.21
C GLY A 68 -10.58 7.20 8.02
N LYS A 69 -11.52 6.28 8.24
CA LYS A 69 -12.18 5.53 7.16
C LYS A 69 -13.17 6.40 6.39
N GLU A 70 -13.96 7.22 7.08
CA GLU A 70 -14.89 8.17 6.46
C GLU A 70 -14.14 9.15 5.54
N VAL A 71 -13.00 9.69 6.01
CA VAL A 71 -12.15 10.58 5.21
C VAL A 71 -11.50 9.87 4.01
N MET A 72 -11.06 8.61 4.17
CA MET A 72 -10.46 7.87 3.05
C MET A 72 -11.49 7.51 1.97
N GLU A 73 -12.74 7.25 2.36
CA GLU A 73 -13.85 6.96 1.45
C GLU A 73 -14.26 8.20 0.66
N GLU A 74 -14.28 9.38 1.30
CA GLU A 74 -14.52 10.67 0.63
C GLU A 74 -13.39 11.04 -0.35
N ILE A 75 -12.12 10.81 0.01
CA ILE A 75 -10.99 11.08 -0.89
C ILE A 75 -11.04 10.19 -2.14
N ASN A 76 -11.37 8.91 -1.98
CA ASN A 76 -11.46 7.96 -3.10
C ASN A 76 -12.66 8.25 -4.02
N ALA A 77 -13.78 8.68 -3.44
CA ALA A 77 -14.94 9.13 -4.21
C ALA A 77 -14.63 10.41 -5.02
N ASN A 78 -13.91 11.36 -4.43
CA ASN A 78 -13.50 12.59 -5.12
C ASN A 78 -12.44 12.32 -6.21
N GLU A 79 -11.48 11.42 -5.97
CA GLU A 79 -10.47 11.02 -6.97
C GLU A 79 -11.10 10.28 -8.16
N ALA A 80 -12.09 9.42 -7.90
CA ALA A 80 -12.88 8.76 -8.96
C ALA A 80 -13.76 9.75 -9.74
N ALA A 81 -14.30 10.78 -9.09
CA ALA A 81 -15.08 11.83 -9.76
C ALA A 81 -14.19 12.69 -10.68
N ILE A 82 -12.98 13.04 -10.25
CA ILE A 82 -12.02 13.82 -11.05
C ILE A 82 -11.50 13.02 -12.27
N CYS A 83 -11.38 11.69 -12.15
CA CYS A 83 -10.91 10.80 -13.23
C CYS A 83 -12.04 10.17 -14.07
N SER A 84 -13.31 10.53 -13.86
CA SER A 84 -14.42 9.99 -14.65
C SER A 84 -14.48 10.63 -16.03
N ILE A 85 -14.59 9.80 -17.08
CA ILE A 85 -14.61 10.22 -18.50
C ILE A 85 -15.78 11.16 -18.86
N GLU A 86 -16.78 11.24 -17.98
CA GLU A 86 -17.94 12.14 -18.12
C GLU A 86 -17.63 13.58 -17.66
N ASN A 87 -16.53 13.81 -16.92
CA ASN A 87 -16.03 15.14 -16.54
C ASN A 87 -15.06 15.72 -17.58
N GLY A 88 -15.39 15.54 -18.86
CA GLY A 88 -14.53 15.91 -19.99
C GLY A 88 -14.23 17.41 -20.13
N ASP A 89 -15.08 18.30 -19.59
CA ASP A 89 -14.94 19.76 -19.75
C ASP A 89 -14.21 20.47 -18.58
N ASP A 90 -14.06 19.83 -17.41
CA ASP A 90 -13.38 20.42 -16.22
C ASP A 90 -11.99 19.81 -15.94
N CYS A 91 -11.50 18.90 -16.80
CA CYS A 91 -10.20 18.25 -16.63
C CYS A 91 -9.07 19.05 -17.30
N GLU A 92 -8.45 19.97 -16.56
CA GLU A 92 -7.28 20.77 -16.99
C GLU A 92 -6.03 19.92 -17.35
N MET A 93 -6.06 18.60 -17.14
CA MET A 93 -4.96 17.68 -17.50
C MET A 93 -5.09 17.10 -18.92
N CYS A 94 -6.24 17.26 -19.59
CA CYS A 94 -6.47 16.79 -20.98
C CYS A 94 -6.48 17.94 -22.01
N SER A 95 -6.30 19.20 -21.59
CA SER A 95 -6.22 20.36 -22.48
C SER A 95 -4.79 20.61 -22.96
N GLY A 96 -4.21 19.61 -23.62
CA GLY A 96 -2.89 19.67 -24.28
C GLY A 96 -2.92 19.02 -25.65
#